data_AF-A0A9D4W562-F1
#
_entry.id   AF-A0A9D4W562-F1
#
_cell.length_a   1.000
_cell.length_b   1.000
_cell.length_c   1.000
_cell.angle_alpha   90.00
_cell.angle_beta   90.00
_cell.angle_gamma   90.00
#
_symmetry.space_group_name_H-M   'P 1'
#
loop_
_entity.id
_entity.type
_entity.pdbx_description
1 polymer ?
#
loop_
_entity_poly.entity_id
_entity_poly.type
_entity_poly.pdbx_seq_one_letter_code
_entity_poly.pdbx_strand_id
1 'polypeptide(L)'
;MEAEILKSLNFEMGNPHVNTFLNEFIGFATENQKTSKLQMEFLCNYLAELSLLDYECIRFLPSTVAASVIFLARFIIRPGVHPWQDVANHKTRSVEIDLDDLMNYKDLDEEFLTRVTENTRRYVGIFADAIDELMPEPTEAFIDDDHDILMTQRSDEGTEGADGSDPHQKMPSEIKRFFEVYVKASSKGRPFTIREVKASNIGQLVRLAGIVTRCSDVKPLMQVAVYTCEDCGFEIYQVAPGDVVELSGIFLPIPYVGFRAMRAGLVADTYLEAMSVSHFKKKYEEYELRGDEEEQIKRLAEDGDIYDKLARSLAPEIFGHEDIKKALLLLLVGAPHRQLKDGMKVINFILFEAHMFNGA
;
A
#
# COMPACT_ATOMS: atom_id res chain seq x y z
N MET A 1 -14.99 12.25 -13.99
CA MET A 1 -13.71 12.90 -14.37
C MET A 1 -13.87 13.91 -15.51
N GLU A 2 -14.02 13.54 -16.79
CA GLU A 2 -14.17 14.54 -17.88
C GLU A 2 -15.42 15.44 -17.72
N ALA A 3 -16.55 14.88 -17.28
CA ALA A 3 -17.78 15.65 -17.05
C ALA A 3 -17.70 16.63 -15.87
N GLU A 4 -16.79 16.39 -14.92
CA GLU A 4 -16.59 17.25 -13.75
C GLU A 4 -15.67 18.42 -14.09
N ILE A 5 -14.63 18.17 -14.90
CA ILE A 5 -13.73 19.17 -15.45
C ILE A 5 -14.50 20.18 -16.33
N LEU A 6 -15.51 19.69 -17.08
CA LEU A 6 -16.40 20.54 -17.90
C LEU A 6 -17.28 21.47 -17.06
N LYS A 7 -17.70 21.02 -15.88
CA LYS A 7 -18.52 21.82 -14.96
C LYS A 7 -17.72 22.91 -14.25
N SER A 8 -16.44 22.66 -13.94
CA SER A 8 -15.56 23.65 -13.29
C SER A 8 -15.12 24.77 -14.22
N LEU A 9 -15.10 24.54 -15.54
CA LEU A 9 -14.61 25.50 -16.54
C LEU A 9 -15.70 26.43 -17.12
N ASN A 10 -16.88 26.51 -16.50
CA ASN A 10 -17.95 27.45 -16.90
C ASN A 10 -18.31 27.41 -18.40
N PHE A 11 -18.26 26.24 -19.04
CA PHE A 11 -18.62 26.05 -20.46
C PHE A 11 -17.90 26.96 -21.46
N GLU A 12 -16.74 27.55 -21.11
CA GLU A 12 -15.85 28.17 -22.10
C GLU A 12 -15.06 27.07 -22.84
N MET A 13 -15.76 26.25 -23.61
CA MET A 13 -15.17 25.16 -24.36
C MET A 13 -14.64 25.66 -25.70
N GLY A 14 -13.38 26.10 -25.69
CA GLY A 14 -12.49 25.61 -26.74
C GLY A 14 -12.37 24.08 -26.59
N ASN A 15 -12.18 23.34 -27.69
CA ASN A 15 -11.91 21.91 -27.59
C ASN A 15 -10.70 21.72 -26.66
N PRO A 16 -10.77 20.86 -25.63
CA PRO A 16 -9.67 20.71 -24.69
C PRO A 16 -8.44 20.24 -25.44
N HIS A 17 -7.37 21.03 -25.40
CA HIS A 17 -6.12 20.74 -26.09
C HIS A 17 -5.16 20.04 -25.12
N VAL A 18 -4.17 19.35 -25.67
CA VAL A 18 -3.14 18.63 -24.89
C VAL A 18 -2.51 19.54 -23.83
N ASN A 19 -2.28 20.82 -24.15
CA ASN A 19 -1.71 21.82 -23.25
C ASN A 19 -2.58 22.11 -22.01
N THR A 20 -3.91 21.97 -22.12
CA THR A 20 -4.82 22.15 -20.98
C THR A 20 -4.58 21.09 -19.91
N PHE A 21 -4.43 19.83 -20.34
CA PHE A 21 -4.16 18.70 -19.44
C PHE A 21 -2.71 18.67 -18.94
N LEU A 22 -1.74 19.10 -19.77
CA LEU A 22 -0.34 19.16 -19.35
C LEU A 22 -0.12 20.04 -18.12
N ASN A 23 -0.76 21.21 -18.07
CA ASN A 23 -0.60 22.14 -16.94
C ASN A 23 -1.07 21.53 -15.61
N GLU A 24 -2.14 20.74 -15.64
CA GLU A 24 -2.66 20.05 -14.46
C GLU A 24 -1.76 18.88 -14.06
N PHE A 25 -1.37 18.05 -15.03
CA PHE A 25 -0.53 16.88 -14.77
C PHE A 25 0.92 17.22 -14.42
N ILE A 26 1.49 18.34 -14.88
CA ILE A 26 2.82 18.82 -14.48
C ILE A 26 2.84 19.14 -12.98
N GLY A 27 1.73 19.66 -12.43
CA GLY A 27 1.56 19.87 -10.98
C GLY A 27 1.80 18.59 -10.20
N PHE A 28 1.05 17.54 -10.50
CA PHE A 28 1.21 16.21 -9.89
C PHE A 28 2.58 15.58 -10.16
N ALA A 29 3.13 15.78 -11.35
CA ALA A 29 4.42 15.20 -11.71
C ALA A 29 5.60 15.85 -10.96
N THR A 30 5.45 17.10 -10.52
CA THR A 30 6.49 17.86 -9.81
C THR A 30 6.35 17.87 -8.29
N GLU A 31 5.16 17.60 -7.74
CA GLU A 31 4.92 17.57 -6.27
C GLU A 31 5.83 16.61 -5.51
N ASN A 32 6.19 15.48 -6.11
CA ASN A 32 7.00 14.44 -5.45
C ASN A 32 8.52 14.55 -5.68
N GLN A 33 9.02 15.49 -6.48
CA GLN A 33 10.42 15.43 -6.97
C GLN A 33 11.13 16.80 -7.06
N LYS A 34 12.43 16.82 -6.68
CA LYS A 34 13.36 17.96 -6.83
C LYS A 34 13.73 18.29 -8.29
N THR A 35 12.82 18.13 -9.24
CA THR A 35 13.02 18.53 -10.63
C THR A 35 12.60 19.98 -10.81
N SER A 36 13.39 20.78 -11.54
CA SER A 36 13.01 22.16 -11.85
C SER A 36 11.72 22.16 -12.65
N LYS A 37 10.64 22.72 -12.08
CA LYS A 37 9.32 22.80 -12.71
C LYS A 37 9.38 23.36 -14.14
N LEU A 38 10.26 24.33 -14.36
CA LEU A 38 10.48 24.95 -15.68
C LEU A 38 11.04 23.96 -16.71
N GLN A 39 12.02 23.14 -16.34
CA GLN A 39 12.63 22.16 -17.25
C GLN A 39 11.61 21.08 -17.67
N MET A 40 10.79 20.64 -16.73
CA MET A 40 9.70 19.69 -16.98
C MET A 40 8.67 20.28 -17.93
N GLU A 41 8.26 21.52 -17.68
CA GLU A 41 7.25 22.23 -18.48
C GLU A 41 7.72 22.49 -19.92
N PHE A 42 8.95 22.95 -20.12
CA PHE A 42 9.50 23.16 -21.46
C PHE A 42 9.62 21.85 -22.25
N LEU A 43 10.05 20.76 -21.62
CA LEU A 43 10.19 19.48 -22.29
C LEU A 43 8.83 18.86 -22.65
N CYS A 44 7.86 18.92 -21.74
CA CYS A 44 6.50 18.45 -22.00
C CYS A 44 5.85 19.21 -23.16
N ASN A 45 5.96 20.53 -23.18
CA ASN A 45 5.39 21.34 -24.26
C ASN A 45 6.06 20.99 -25.61
N TYR A 46 7.37 20.82 -25.63
CA TYR A 46 8.11 20.40 -26.83
C TYR A 46 7.68 19.02 -27.35
N LEU A 47 7.57 18.02 -26.47
CA LEU A 47 7.15 16.67 -26.83
C LEU A 47 5.69 16.60 -27.27
N ALA A 48 4.81 17.41 -26.69
CA ALA A 48 3.42 17.50 -27.11
C ALA A 48 3.28 18.12 -28.50
N GLU A 49 4.06 19.15 -28.82
CA GLU A 49 4.10 19.73 -30.17
C GLU A 49 4.60 18.73 -31.21
N LEU A 50 5.67 17.97 -30.90
CA LEU A 50 6.14 16.88 -31.75
C LEU A 50 5.09 15.79 -31.96
N SER A 51 4.43 15.38 -30.88
CA SER A 51 3.39 14.35 -30.95
C SER A 51 2.20 14.79 -31.79
N LEU A 52 1.82 16.08 -31.75
CA LEU A 52 0.73 16.62 -32.57
C LEU A 52 1.10 16.84 -34.04
N LEU A 53 2.41 16.94 -34.36
CA LEU A 53 2.90 16.98 -35.73
C LEU A 53 2.81 15.60 -36.40
N ASP A 54 3.01 14.53 -35.64
CA ASP A 54 2.73 13.17 -36.09
C ASP A 54 1.21 12.94 -36.07
N TYR A 55 0.56 13.18 -37.20
CA TYR A 55 -0.90 13.09 -37.40
C TYR A 55 -1.55 11.77 -36.91
N GLU A 56 -0.76 10.72 -36.63
CA GLU A 56 -1.20 9.48 -36.00
C GLU A 56 -1.68 9.69 -34.55
N CYS A 57 -1.10 10.64 -33.81
CA CYS A 57 -1.44 10.89 -32.41
C CYS A 57 -2.77 11.65 -32.24
N ILE A 58 -3.31 12.24 -33.32
CA ILE A 58 -4.61 12.94 -33.33
C ILE A 58 -5.78 11.97 -33.07
N ARG A 59 -5.56 10.66 -33.27
CA ARG A 59 -6.56 9.62 -32.99
C ARG A 59 -6.79 9.37 -31.49
N PHE A 60 -5.85 9.80 -30.64
CA PHE A 60 -5.92 9.60 -29.19
C PHE A 60 -6.52 10.81 -28.48
N LEU A 61 -7.09 10.61 -27.28
CA LEU A 61 -7.66 11.70 -26.50
C LEU A 61 -6.54 12.65 -26.04
N PRO A 62 -6.75 13.98 -26.04
CA PRO A 62 -5.73 14.95 -25.62
C PRO A 62 -5.16 14.70 -24.22
N SER A 63 -5.96 14.15 -23.31
CA SER A 63 -5.55 13.72 -21.97
C SER A 63 -4.56 12.55 -21.99
N THR A 64 -4.79 11.56 -22.85
CA THR A 64 -3.89 10.41 -23.02
C THR A 64 -2.55 10.81 -23.62
N VAL A 65 -2.57 11.72 -24.61
CA VAL A 65 -1.35 12.29 -25.21
C VAL A 65 -0.58 13.11 -24.17
N ALA A 66 -1.27 13.91 -23.35
CA ALA A 66 -0.63 14.68 -22.27
C ALA A 66 0.03 13.76 -21.22
N ALA A 67 -0.65 12.68 -20.83
CA ALA A 67 -0.10 11.70 -19.89
C ALA A 67 1.13 10.96 -20.45
N SER A 68 1.08 10.54 -21.71
CA SER A 68 2.23 9.89 -22.36
C SER A 68 3.42 10.85 -22.53
N VAL A 69 3.16 12.11 -22.85
CA VAL A 69 4.19 13.15 -22.95
C VAL A 69 4.87 13.38 -21.61
N ILE A 70 4.12 13.42 -20.51
CA ILE A 70 4.70 13.59 -19.16
C ILE A 70 5.50 12.38 -18.73
N PHE A 71 5.03 11.18 -19.05
CA PHE A 71 5.79 9.96 -18.82
C PHE A 71 7.12 9.96 -19.60
N LEU A 72 7.06 10.30 -20.88
CA LEU A 72 8.23 10.36 -21.76
C LEU A 72 9.19 11.49 -21.34
N ALA A 73 8.66 12.66 -20.96
CA ALA A 73 9.44 13.77 -20.42
C ALA A 73 10.15 13.39 -19.12
N ARG A 74 9.47 12.66 -18.22
CA ARG A 74 10.08 12.12 -17.00
C ARG A 74 11.23 11.15 -17.34
N PHE A 75 10.98 10.27 -18.31
CA PHE A 75 11.96 9.32 -18.80
C PHE A 75 13.16 10.00 -19.49
N ILE A 76 12.95 11.07 -20.25
CA ILE A 76 14.05 11.83 -20.89
C ILE A 76 14.84 12.64 -19.86
N ILE A 77 14.18 13.26 -18.86
CA ILE A 77 14.85 14.04 -17.81
C ILE A 77 15.66 13.13 -16.89
N ARG A 78 15.18 11.90 -16.66
CA ARG A 78 15.93 10.87 -15.95
C ARG A 78 15.74 9.50 -16.61
N PRO A 79 16.60 9.15 -17.58
CA PRO A 79 16.54 7.83 -18.23
C PRO A 79 16.87 6.67 -17.28
N GLY A 80 17.35 6.97 -16.07
CA GLY A 80 17.78 5.99 -15.07
C GLY A 80 16.85 5.76 -13.87
N VAL A 81 15.62 6.29 -13.83
CA VAL A 81 14.70 5.92 -12.73
C VAL A 81 13.93 4.67 -13.15
N HIS A 82 14.61 3.53 -13.13
CA HIS A 82 13.94 2.24 -13.05
C HIS A 82 13.01 2.28 -11.81
N PRO A 83 11.81 1.67 -11.82
CA PRO A 83 10.99 1.55 -10.62
C PRO A 83 11.75 0.95 -9.43
N TRP A 84 12.79 0.19 -9.74
CA TRP A 84 13.66 -0.47 -8.76
C TRP A 84 14.97 0.27 -8.51
N GLN A 85 15.13 1.50 -8.97
CA GLN A 85 16.35 2.27 -8.69
C GLN A 85 16.45 2.62 -7.20
N ASP A 86 15.33 2.89 -6.53
CA ASP A 86 15.31 3.12 -5.08
C ASP A 86 15.61 1.84 -4.30
N VAL A 87 15.24 0.70 -4.87
CA VAL A 87 15.57 -0.62 -4.35
C VAL A 87 17.08 -0.85 -4.56
N ALA A 88 17.59 -0.74 -5.78
CA ALA A 88 19.02 -0.86 -6.12
C ALA A 88 19.93 0.10 -5.35
N ASN A 89 19.43 1.27 -4.93
CA ASN A 89 20.15 2.22 -4.08
C ASN A 89 20.00 1.94 -2.57
N HIS A 90 19.46 0.78 -2.18
CA HIS A 90 19.23 0.33 -0.80
C HIS A 90 18.36 1.28 0.06
N LYS A 91 17.52 2.11 -0.57
CA LYS A 91 16.60 3.02 0.14
C LYS A 91 15.35 2.31 0.62
N THR A 92 14.93 1.28 -0.12
CA THR A 92 13.71 0.50 0.14
C THR A 92 14.02 -0.99 -0.01
N ARG A 93 13.61 -1.79 0.98
CA ARG A 93 13.80 -3.25 0.99
C ARG A 93 12.55 -4.04 0.57
N SER A 94 11.46 -3.36 0.27
CA SER A 94 10.19 -3.98 -0.13
C SER A 94 9.83 -3.61 -1.57
N VAL A 95 9.56 -4.63 -2.40
CA VAL A 95 9.01 -4.47 -3.75
C VAL A 95 7.55 -4.90 -3.73
N GLU A 96 6.64 -3.94 -3.82
CA GLU A 96 5.21 -4.22 -3.89
C GLU A 96 4.75 -4.37 -5.35
N ILE A 97 4.13 -5.50 -5.66
CA ILE A 97 3.50 -5.79 -6.95
C ILE A 97 1.99 -5.70 -6.76
N ASP A 98 1.35 -4.71 -7.37
CA ASP A 98 -0.10 -4.56 -7.33
C ASP A 98 -0.76 -5.46 -8.39
N LEU A 99 -1.72 -6.27 -7.98
CA LEU A 99 -2.51 -7.08 -8.91
C LEU A 99 -3.36 -6.19 -9.84
N ASP A 100 -3.75 -4.99 -9.41
CA ASP A 100 -4.49 -4.05 -10.25
C ASP A 100 -3.65 -3.60 -11.46
N ASP A 101 -2.32 -3.52 -11.32
CA ASP A 101 -1.40 -3.20 -12.42
C ASP A 101 -1.26 -4.37 -13.40
N LEU A 102 -1.20 -5.60 -12.87
CA LEU A 102 -1.21 -6.81 -13.70
C LEU A 102 -2.52 -6.95 -14.49
N MET A 103 -3.65 -6.52 -13.94
CA MET A 103 -4.94 -6.51 -14.64
C MET A 103 -4.99 -5.53 -15.82
N ASN A 104 -4.30 -4.40 -15.72
CA ASN A 104 -4.31 -3.36 -16.75
C ASN A 104 -3.26 -3.59 -17.84
N TYR A 105 -2.39 -4.58 -17.66
CA TYR A 105 -1.33 -4.88 -18.61
C TYR A 105 -1.90 -5.63 -19.83
N LYS A 106 -1.81 -4.97 -20.99
CA LYS A 106 -2.55 -5.30 -22.23
C LYS A 106 -2.34 -6.71 -22.80
N ASP A 107 -1.25 -7.39 -22.43
CA ASP A 107 -0.86 -8.67 -23.01
C ASP A 107 -0.98 -9.86 -22.03
N LEU A 108 -1.57 -9.66 -20.84
CA LEU A 108 -1.76 -10.73 -19.87
C LEU A 108 -3.17 -11.33 -19.98
N ASP A 109 -3.22 -12.65 -20.17
CA ASP A 109 -4.46 -13.41 -20.11
C ASP A 109 -5.06 -13.35 -18.69
N GLU A 110 -6.39 -13.28 -18.56
CA GLU A 110 -7.09 -13.41 -17.26
C GLU A 110 -6.71 -14.73 -16.53
N GLU A 111 -6.24 -15.72 -17.29
CA GLU A 111 -5.72 -16.98 -16.77
C GLU A 111 -4.42 -16.79 -15.95
N PHE A 112 -3.55 -15.85 -16.33
CA PHE A 112 -2.33 -15.57 -15.57
C PHE A 112 -2.64 -15.02 -14.18
N LEU A 113 -3.58 -14.07 -14.08
CA LEU A 113 -4.04 -13.52 -12.81
C LEU A 113 -4.65 -14.60 -11.92
N THR A 114 -5.41 -15.52 -12.51
CA THR A 114 -5.97 -16.67 -11.79
C THR A 114 -4.85 -17.56 -11.25
N ARG A 115 -3.82 -17.85 -12.05
CA ARG A 115 -2.67 -18.66 -11.58
C ARG A 115 -1.85 -17.96 -10.50
N VAL A 116 -1.63 -16.65 -10.63
CA VAL A 116 -0.93 -15.84 -9.62
C VAL A 116 -1.72 -15.78 -8.32
N THR A 117 -3.04 -15.64 -8.38
CA THR A 117 -3.89 -15.62 -7.20
C THR A 117 -4.07 -17.01 -6.57
N GLU A 118 -4.04 -18.10 -7.35
CA GLU A 118 -4.16 -19.47 -6.85
C GLU A 118 -2.87 -20.04 -6.23
N ASN A 119 -1.71 -19.61 -6.72
CA ASN A 119 -0.41 -20.12 -6.30
C ASN A 119 0.60 -18.99 -6.07
N THR A 120 0.20 -18.00 -5.27
CA THR A 120 0.96 -16.76 -5.10
C THR A 120 2.38 -17.02 -4.59
N ARG A 121 2.58 -18.02 -3.72
CA ARG A 121 3.90 -18.35 -3.15
C ARG A 121 4.92 -18.72 -4.23
N ARG A 122 4.52 -19.48 -5.25
CA ARG A 122 5.40 -19.83 -6.37
C ARG A 122 5.72 -18.61 -7.22
N TYR A 123 4.73 -17.77 -7.48
CA TYR A 123 4.90 -16.57 -8.28
C TYR A 123 5.75 -15.51 -7.59
N VAL A 124 5.70 -15.39 -6.26
CA VAL A 124 6.62 -14.54 -5.49
C VAL A 124 8.08 -14.93 -5.76
N GLY A 125 8.40 -16.23 -5.77
CA GLY A 125 9.74 -16.71 -6.11
C GLY A 125 10.14 -16.37 -7.54
N ILE A 126 9.25 -16.62 -8.51
CA ILE A 126 9.50 -16.32 -9.93
C ILE A 126 9.67 -14.81 -10.17
N PHE A 127 8.87 -13.97 -9.50
CA PHE A 127 9.01 -12.53 -9.58
C PHE A 127 10.34 -12.08 -8.97
N ALA A 128 10.75 -12.66 -7.84
CA ALA A 128 12.04 -12.35 -7.24
C ALA A 128 13.21 -12.74 -8.16
N ASP A 129 13.15 -13.92 -8.81
CA ASP A 129 14.16 -14.34 -9.79
C ASP A 129 14.20 -13.38 -11.00
N ALA A 130 13.05 -12.95 -11.50
CA ALA A 130 12.96 -12.01 -12.61
C ALA A 130 13.45 -10.61 -12.24
N ILE A 131 13.18 -10.15 -11.01
CA ILE A 131 13.68 -8.87 -10.50
C ILE A 131 15.20 -8.91 -10.38
N ASP A 132 15.78 -10.03 -9.92
CA ASP A 132 17.24 -10.18 -9.86
C ASP A 132 17.90 -10.05 -11.23
N GLU A 133 17.30 -10.64 -12.27
CA GLU A 133 17.82 -10.56 -13.66
C GLU A 133 17.72 -9.15 -14.24
N LEU A 134 16.67 -8.41 -13.86
CA LEU A 134 16.34 -7.11 -14.42
C LEU A 134 16.79 -5.94 -13.51
N MET A 135 17.51 -6.21 -12.42
CA MET A 135 17.96 -5.19 -11.48
C MET A 135 19.06 -4.29 -12.08
N PRO A 136 18.88 -2.97 -12.10
CA PRO A 136 19.89 -2.05 -12.61
C PRO A 136 21.04 -1.86 -11.62
N GLU A 137 22.19 -1.39 -12.12
CA GLU A 137 23.29 -0.98 -11.26
C GLU A 137 22.90 0.21 -10.36
N PRO A 138 23.44 0.29 -9.12
CA PRO A 138 23.18 1.41 -8.23
C PRO A 138 23.63 2.74 -8.84
N THR A 139 22.75 3.74 -8.79
CA THR A 139 23.05 5.10 -9.29
C THR A 139 23.82 5.92 -8.26
N GLU A 140 23.57 5.64 -6.98
CA GLU A 140 24.23 6.29 -5.86
C GLU A 140 25.11 5.28 -5.13
N ALA A 141 26.34 5.68 -4.79
CA ALA A 141 27.17 4.92 -3.88
C ALA A 141 26.50 4.95 -2.50
N PHE A 142 26.09 3.78 -2.02
CA PHE A 142 25.57 3.61 -0.67
C PHE A 142 26.69 3.13 0.24
N ILE A 143 26.49 3.31 1.54
CA ILE A 143 27.35 2.69 2.55
C ILE A 143 26.87 1.25 2.64
N ASP A 144 27.74 0.31 2.32
CA ASP A 144 27.42 -1.12 2.45
C ASP A 144 26.96 -1.39 3.89
N ASP A 145 25.78 -2.01 4.03
CA ASP A 145 25.36 -2.55 5.33
C ASP A 145 26.37 -3.64 5.74
N ASP A 146 26.53 -3.90 7.04
CA ASP A 146 27.42 -4.96 7.53
C ASP A 146 27.17 -6.31 6.83
N HIS A 147 25.91 -6.57 6.45
CA HIS A 147 25.51 -7.72 5.63
C HIS A 147 26.09 -7.69 4.21
N ASP A 148 26.05 -6.54 3.52
CA ASP A 148 26.51 -6.40 2.15
C ASP A 148 28.03 -6.53 2.04
N ILE A 149 28.74 -5.96 3.03
CA ILE A 149 30.20 -6.13 3.19
C ILE A 149 30.55 -7.61 3.36
N LEU A 150 29.85 -8.33 4.25
CA LEU A 150 30.07 -9.75 4.51
C LEU A 150 29.77 -10.62 3.28
N MET A 151 28.74 -10.28 2.51
CA MET A 151 28.37 -11.02 1.31
C MET A 151 29.32 -10.77 0.15
N THR A 152 29.83 -9.55 0.02
CA THR A 152 30.86 -9.18 -0.97
C THR A 152 32.18 -9.88 -0.66
N GLN A 153 32.60 -9.88 0.60
CA GLN A 153 33.79 -10.62 1.05
C GLN A 153 33.66 -12.13 0.81
N ARG A 154 32.49 -12.72 1.08
CA ARG A 154 32.23 -14.16 0.83
C ARG A 154 32.14 -14.50 -0.66
N SER A 155 31.64 -13.60 -1.50
CA SER A 155 31.65 -13.82 -2.95
C SER A 155 33.05 -13.78 -3.51
N ASP A 156 33.90 -12.86 -3.05
CA ASP A 156 35.28 -12.72 -3.50
C ASP A 156 36.13 -13.93 -3.06
N GLU A 157 35.99 -14.38 -1.81
CA GLU A 157 36.66 -15.58 -1.26
C GLU A 157 36.19 -16.89 -1.93
N GLY A 158 34.92 -16.97 -2.35
CA GLY A 158 34.36 -18.14 -3.02
C GLY A 158 34.84 -18.35 -4.45
N THR A 159 35.29 -17.29 -5.12
CA THR A 159 35.81 -17.34 -6.50
C THR A 159 37.21 -17.94 -6.62
N GLU A 160 38.00 -17.94 -5.53
CA GLU A 160 39.40 -18.41 -5.56
C GLU A 160 39.56 -19.91 -5.25
N GLY A 161 38.49 -20.62 -4.83
CA GLY A 161 38.62 -21.99 -4.30
C GLY A 161 37.56 -23.03 -4.71
N ALA A 162 36.55 -22.71 -5.52
CA ALA A 162 35.45 -23.64 -5.81
C ALA A 162 35.54 -24.25 -7.22
N ASP A 163 35.90 -25.53 -7.29
CA ASP A 163 35.56 -26.39 -8.44
C ASP A 163 34.03 -26.43 -8.55
N GLY A 164 33.46 -25.74 -9.55
CA GLY A 164 32.02 -25.47 -9.72
C GLY A 164 31.13 -26.69 -10.02
N SER A 165 31.39 -27.83 -9.38
CA SER A 165 30.72 -29.12 -9.62
C SER A 165 29.67 -29.48 -8.57
N ASP A 166 29.70 -28.90 -7.35
CA ASP A 166 28.72 -29.19 -6.29
C ASP A 166 27.66 -28.08 -6.14
N PRO A 167 26.37 -28.35 -6.45
CA PRO A 167 25.26 -27.41 -6.28
C PRO A 167 25.07 -26.91 -4.84
N HIS A 168 25.54 -27.64 -3.84
CA HIS A 168 25.42 -27.26 -2.42
C HIS A 168 26.46 -26.22 -1.96
N GLN A 169 27.50 -25.98 -2.77
CA GLN A 169 28.54 -25.00 -2.50
C GLN A 169 28.27 -23.65 -3.19
N LYS A 170 27.29 -23.58 -4.09
CA LYS A 170 26.87 -22.34 -4.75
C LYS A 170 25.99 -21.51 -3.81
N MET A 171 26.38 -20.27 -3.59
CA MET A 171 25.60 -19.34 -2.75
C MET A 171 24.19 -19.17 -3.32
N PRO A 172 23.12 -19.44 -2.54
CA PRO A 172 21.74 -19.23 -2.96
C PRO A 172 21.48 -17.76 -3.30
N SER A 173 20.66 -17.50 -4.32
CA SER A 173 20.28 -16.13 -4.70
C SER A 173 19.46 -15.44 -3.62
N GLU A 174 18.74 -16.22 -2.80
CA GLU A 174 17.93 -15.74 -1.68
C GLU A 174 18.74 -15.00 -0.61
N ILE A 175 20.03 -15.32 -0.44
CA ILE A 175 20.90 -14.62 0.53
C ILE A 175 21.45 -13.32 -0.07
N LYS A 176 21.57 -13.24 -1.40
CA LYS A 176 22.04 -12.03 -2.10
C LYS A 176 20.93 -10.99 -2.24
N ARG A 177 19.67 -11.38 -2.07
CA ARG A 177 18.52 -10.48 -2.12
C ARG A 177 18.48 -9.60 -0.88
N PHE A 178 18.71 -8.31 -1.06
CA PHE A 178 18.49 -7.31 -0.01
C PHE A 178 17.02 -6.86 0.07
N PHE A 179 16.19 -7.28 -0.90
CA PHE A 179 14.78 -6.91 -1.03
C PHE A 179 13.84 -8.12 -0.89
N GLU A 180 12.63 -7.84 -0.44
CA GLU A 180 11.52 -8.78 -0.32
C GLU A 180 10.41 -8.40 -1.29
N VAL A 181 9.79 -9.40 -1.92
CA VAL A 181 8.71 -9.19 -2.88
C VAL A 181 7.37 -9.45 -2.20
N TYR A 182 6.49 -8.46 -2.28
CA TYR A 182 5.15 -8.49 -1.71
C TYR A 182 4.11 -8.37 -2.82
N VAL A 183 3.10 -9.24 -2.81
CA VAL A 183 1.98 -9.15 -3.75
C VAL A 183 0.79 -8.54 -3.05
N LYS A 184 0.36 -7.38 -3.53
CA LYS A 184 -0.80 -6.66 -3.01
C LYS A 184 -2.05 -7.11 -3.73
N ALA A 185 -3.02 -7.59 -2.96
CA ALA A 185 -4.31 -8.02 -3.51
C ALA A 185 -5.06 -6.83 -4.13
N SER A 186 -5.83 -7.11 -5.18
CA SER A 186 -6.67 -6.09 -5.83
C SER A 186 -7.58 -5.42 -4.80
N SER A 187 -7.62 -4.10 -4.87
CA SER A 187 -8.48 -3.26 -4.03
C SER A 187 -9.97 -3.48 -4.32
N LYS A 188 -10.29 -4.01 -5.52
CA LYS A 188 -11.64 -4.27 -6.00
C LYS A 188 -12.21 -5.55 -5.39
N GLY A 189 -13.33 -5.40 -4.69
CA GLY A 189 -14.09 -6.51 -4.10
C GLY A 189 -14.31 -6.33 -2.60
N ARG A 190 -15.09 -7.23 -1.99
CA ARG A 190 -15.28 -7.26 -0.53
C ARG A 190 -14.21 -8.14 0.12
N PRO A 191 -13.58 -7.73 1.23
CA PRO A 191 -12.71 -8.62 1.99
C PRO A 191 -13.53 -9.77 2.58
N PHE A 192 -12.91 -10.94 2.70
CA PHE A 192 -13.51 -12.10 3.34
C PHE A 192 -13.53 -11.92 4.87
N THR A 193 -14.54 -12.51 5.50
CA THR A 193 -14.52 -12.75 6.94
C THR A 193 -13.83 -14.07 7.23
N ILE A 194 -13.25 -14.22 8.42
CA ILE A 194 -12.57 -15.47 8.83
C ILE A 194 -13.45 -16.72 8.70
N ARG A 195 -14.78 -16.57 8.80
CA ARG A 195 -15.75 -17.68 8.68
C ARG A 195 -16.01 -18.11 7.24
N GLU A 196 -15.72 -17.25 6.26
CA GLU A 196 -15.92 -17.52 4.84
C GLU A 196 -14.72 -18.27 4.22
N VAL A 197 -13.55 -18.24 4.86
CA VAL A 197 -12.34 -18.95 4.39
C VAL A 197 -12.52 -20.46 4.55
N LYS A 198 -12.40 -21.19 3.44
CA LYS A 198 -12.55 -22.66 3.40
C LYS A 198 -11.29 -23.32 2.82
N ALA A 199 -11.27 -24.64 2.85
CA ALA A 199 -10.19 -25.45 2.27
C ALA A 199 -9.95 -25.16 0.77
N SER A 200 -10.95 -24.66 0.05
CA SER A 200 -10.82 -24.22 -1.35
C SER A 200 -9.85 -23.05 -1.53
N ASN A 201 -9.58 -22.28 -0.48
CA ASN A 201 -8.73 -21.09 -0.53
C ASN A 201 -7.27 -21.37 -0.12
N ILE A 202 -6.91 -22.64 0.10
CA ILE A 202 -5.54 -23.02 0.44
C ILE A 202 -4.62 -22.72 -0.75
N GLY A 203 -3.52 -22.01 -0.48
CA GLY A 203 -2.54 -21.56 -1.48
C GLY A 203 -2.91 -20.25 -2.18
N GLN A 204 -4.16 -19.80 -2.03
CA GLN A 204 -4.66 -18.61 -2.70
C GLN A 204 -4.32 -17.32 -1.93
N LEU A 205 -4.18 -16.20 -2.65
CA LEU A 205 -4.13 -14.86 -2.06
C LEU A 205 -5.53 -14.43 -1.62
N VAL A 206 -5.73 -14.29 -0.31
CA VAL A 206 -7.01 -13.92 0.29
C VAL A 206 -6.85 -12.63 1.09
N ARG A 207 -7.84 -11.75 0.97
CA ARG A 207 -7.93 -10.52 1.76
C ARG A 207 -8.94 -10.69 2.89
N LEU A 208 -8.50 -10.49 4.12
CA LEU A 208 -9.28 -10.69 5.33
C LEU A 208 -9.39 -9.40 6.14
N ALA A 209 -10.60 -9.11 6.60
CA ALA A 209 -10.85 -8.04 7.55
C ALA A 209 -11.05 -8.64 8.95
N GLY A 210 -10.35 -8.12 9.95
CA GLY A 210 -10.42 -8.63 11.31
C GLY A 210 -9.86 -7.68 12.37
N ILE A 211 -9.96 -8.10 13.63
CA ILE A 211 -9.39 -7.40 14.77
C ILE A 211 -8.20 -8.22 15.26
N VAL A 212 -7.03 -7.60 15.35
CA VAL A 212 -5.84 -8.24 15.90
C VAL A 212 -5.99 -8.30 17.42
N THR A 213 -6.10 -9.51 17.97
CA THR A 213 -6.36 -9.72 19.40
C THR A 213 -5.09 -9.94 20.20
N ARG A 214 -4.04 -10.48 19.57
CA ARG A 214 -2.74 -10.74 20.15
C ARG A 214 -1.68 -10.59 19.07
N CYS A 215 -0.68 -9.76 19.31
CA CYS A 215 0.59 -9.86 18.60
C CYS A 215 1.58 -10.55 19.52
N SER A 216 2.22 -11.60 19.04
CA SER A 216 3.51 -11.97 19.63
C SER A 216 4.50 -10.88 19.28
N ASP A 217 5.51 -10.75 20.12
CA ASP A 217 6.72 -10.04 19.79
C ASP A 217 7.20 -10.53 18.34
N VAL A 218 7.97 -9.76 17.55
CA VAL A 218 8.81 -10.16 16.34
C VAL A 218 9.91 -11.25 16.55
N LYS A 219 9.60 -12.54 16.39
CA LYS A 219 10.63 -13.58 16.58
C LYS A 219 11.49 -13.67 15.31
N PRO A 220 12.83 -13.63 15.38
CA PRO A 220 13.65 -13.91 14.20
C PRO A 220 13.31 -15.31 13.70
N LEU A 221 12.78 -15.39 12.48
CA LEU A 221 12.43 -16.63 11.83
C LEU A 221 13.58 -16.94 10.88
N MET A 222 14.32 -18.00 11.19
CA MET A 222 15.51 -18.40 10.44
C MET A 222 15.08 -18.81 9.02
N GLN A 223 15.32 -17.94 8.04
CA GLN A 223 15.15 -18.28 6.62
C GLN A 223 16.32 -19.14 6.14
N VAL A 224 17.55 -18.69 6.44
CA VAL A 224 18.79 -19.43 6.18
C VAL A 224 19.61 -19.45 7.47
N ALA A 225 20.00 -20.66 7.90
CA ALA A 225 20.90 -20.85 9.03
C ALA A 225 22.35 -20.78 8.52
N VAL A 226 23.11 -19.77 8.93
CA VAL A 226 24.56 -19.79 8.80
C VAL A 226 25.12 -19.99 10.19
N TYR A 227 25.70 -21.15 10.45
CA TYR A 227 26.34 -21.44 11.73
C TYR A 227 27.72 -20.80 11.75
N THR A 228 27.89 -19.84 12.64
CA THR A 228 29.17 -19.21 12.93
C THR A 228 29.58 -19.50 14.37
N CYS A 229 30.83 -19.93 14.53
CA CYS A 229 31.42 -20.46 15.75
C CYS A 229 31.89 -19.33 16.70
N GLU A 230 32.15 -19.62 17.97
CA GLU A 230 32.47 -18.66 19.05
C GLU A 230 33.74 -17.79 18.88
N ASP A 231 34.34 -17.74 17.69
CA ASP A 231 35.24 -16.65 17.30
C ASP A 231 34.49 -15.37 16.83
N CYS A 232 33.18 -15.42 16.50
CA CYS A 232 32.54 -14.40 15.65
C CYS A 232 31.06 -14.03 15.97
N GLY A 233 30.78 -13.70 17.24
CA GLY A 233 29.43 -13.57 17.81
C GLY A 233 28.42 -12.60 17.18
N PHE A 234 27.11 -12.92 17.39
CA PHE A 234 25.95 -12.05 17.12
C PHE A 234 24.65 -12.55 17.83
N GLU A 235 23.71 -11.64 18.19
CA GLU A 235 22.38 -11.88 18.82
C GLU A 235 21.28 -10.85 18.37
N ILE A 236 19.96 -11.05 18.66
CA ILE A 236 18.78 -10.26 18.14
C ILE A 236 17.54 -10.16 19.10
N TYR A 237 16.66 -9.11 19.00
CA TYR A 237 15.35 -8.86 19.70
C TYR A 237 14.26 -8.00 18.91
N GLN A 238 13.18 -7.46 19.56
CA GLN A 238 11.74 -7.58 19.15
C GLN A 238 10.68 -6.51 19.68
N VAL A 239 9.48 -6.29 19.03
CA VAL A 239 8.43 -5.19 19.31
C VAL A 239 6.90 -5.59 19.22
N ALA A 240 5.94 -4.68 19.60
CA ALA A 240 4.60 -4.78 20.26
C ALA A 240 3.25 -4.44 19.47
N PRO A 241 2.02 -4.70 20.04
CA PRO A 241 0.67 -4.71 19.38
C PRO A 241 -0.22 -3.42 19.49
N GLY A 242 -1.26 -3.29 18.62
CA GLY A 242 -2.38 -2.34 18.87
C GLY A 242 -3.51 -2.10 17.83
N ASP A 243 -3.41 -2.53 16.57
CA ASP A 243 -4.24 -1.92 15.49
C ASP A 243 -5.31 -2.81 14.84
N VAL A 244 -6.35 -2.17 14.28
CA VAL A 244 -7.38 -2.79 13.43
C VAL A 244 -6.94 -2.69 11.97
N VAL A 245 -6.72 -3.85 11.34
CA VAL A 245 -6.11 -3.96 10.02
C VAL A 245 -6.87 -4.94 9.12
N GLU A 246 -6.85 -4.64 7.83
CA GLU A 246 -7.13 -5.55 6.73
C GLU A 246 -5.80 -6.17 6.29
N LEU A 247 -5.79 -7.50 6.19
CA LEU A 247 -4.61 -8.28 5.88
C LEU A 247 -4.86 -8.98 4.56
N SER A 248 -4.00 -8.76 3.59
CA SER A 248 -3.91 -9.57 2.37
C SER A 248 -2.77 -10.54 2.53
N GLY A 249 -3.00 -11.83 2.30
CA GLY A 249 -1.99 -12.85 2.54
C GLY A 249 -2.31 -14.20 1.91
N ILE A 250 -1.35 -15.11 1.94
CA ILE A 250 -1.47 -16.46 1.39
C ILE A 250 -1.96 -17.39 2.49
N PHE A 251 -3.04 -18.12 2.26
CA PHE A 251 -3.61 -19.05 3.24
C PHE A 251 -2.92 -20.41 3.16
N LEU A 252 -2.15 -20.79 4.18
CA LEU A 252 -1.27 -21.97 4.16
C LEU A 252 -1.55 -22.92 5.34
N PRO A 253 -1.40 -24.24 5.14
CA PRO A 253 -1.45 -25.23 6.21
C PRO A 253 -0.07 -25.42 6.87
N ILE A 254 -0.06 -25.63 8.18
CA ILE A 254 1.09 -26.10 8.96
C ILE A 254 0.89 -27.60 9.22
N PRO A 255 1.63 -28.49 8.54
CA PRO A 255 1.56 -29.91 8.83
C PRO A 255 2.18 -30.19 10.20
N TYR A 256 1.52 -31.02 11.01
CA TYR A 256 2.12 -31.50 12.26
C TYR A 256 3.28 -32.45 11.95
N VAL A 257 4.38 -32.30 12.68
CA VAL A 257 5.54 -33.19 12.63
C VAL A 257 5.69 -34.01 13.92
N GLY A 258 6.37 -35.16 13.84
CA GLY A 258 6.68 -36.01 14.99
C GLY A 258 5.46 -36.67 15.64
N PHE A 259 5.50 -36.83 16.97
CA PHE A 259 4.43 -37.52 17.72
C PHE A 259 3.05 -36.84 17.59
N ARG A 260 3.01 -35.53 17.29
CA ARG A 260 1.75 -34.81 16.99
C ARG A 260 1.14 -35.24 15.65
N ALA A 261 1.96 -35.56 14.64
CA ALA A 261 1.51 -36.05 13.34
C ALA A 261 0.76 -37.39 13.46
N MET A 262 1.28 -38.30 14.30
CA MET A 262 0.69 -39.63 14.50
C MET A 262 -0.71 -39.59 15.13
N ARG A 263 -1.00 -38.56 15.94
CA ARG A 263 -2.28 -38.41 16.64
C ARG A 263 -3.29 -37.54 15.88
N ALA A 264 -2.80 -36.59 15.08
CA ALA A 264 -3.63 -35.66 14.31
C ALA A 264 -4.01 -36.17 12.90
N GLY A 265 -3.30 -37.18 12.37
CA GLY A 265 -3.58 -37.72 11.04
C GLY A 265 -3.32 -36.68 9.93
N LEU A 266 -4.34 -36.41 9.11
CA LEU A 266 -4.29 -35.41 8.02
C LEU A 266 -4.81 -34.02 8.45
N VAL A 267 -5.15 -33.84 9.73
CA VAL A 267 -5.59 -32.53 10.24
C VAL A 267 -4.37 -31.60 10.31
N ALA A 268 -4.50 -30.41 9.72
CA ALA A 268 -3.47 -29.38 9.74
C ALA A 268 -4.05 -28.08 10.32
N ASP A 269 -3.25 -27.38 11.12
CA ASP A 269 -3.57 -26.00 11.49
C ASP A 269 -3.33 -25.09 10.28
N THR A 270 -4.10 -24.02 10.16
CA THR A 270 -3.95 -23.06 9.05
C THR A 270 -3.47 -21.72 9.58
N TYR A 271 -2.60 -21.06 8.84
CA TYR A 271 -2.14 -19.70 9.09
C TYR A 271 -2.25 -18.86 7.82
N LEU A 272 -2.29 -17.55 7.99
CA LEU A 272 -2.23 -16.59 6.89
C LEU A 272 -0.83 -15.97 6.88
N GLU A 273 -0.09 -16.17 5.80
CA GLU A 273 1.18 -15.49 5.55
C GLU A 273 0.86 -14.10 4.98
N ALA A 274 1.01 -13.05 5.79
CA ALA A 274 0.62 -11.69 5.38
C ALA A 274 1.57 -11.12 4.33
N MET A 275 1.02 -10.67 3.19
CA MET A 275 1.74 -10.02 2.10
C MET A 275 1.54 -8.51 2.07
N SER A 276 0.37 -8.02 2.50
CA SER A 276 0.10 -6.59 2.59
C SER A 276 -0.86 -6.32 3.75
N VAL A 277 -0.65 -5.21 4.44
CA VAL A 277 -1.43 -4.79 5.61
C VAL A 277 -1.99 -3.40 5.32
N SER A 278 -3.32 -3.28 5.24
CA SER A 278 -4.03 -2.01 5.13
C SER A 278 -4.71 -1.68 6.46
N HIS A 279 -4.41 -0.52 7.05
CA HIS A 279 -5.08 -0.09 8.28
C HIS A 279 -6.45 0.50 7.95
N PHE A 280 -7.53 -0.07 8.53
CA PHE A 280 -8.91 0.43 8.31
C PHE A 280 -9.17 1.78 9.00
N LYS A 281 -8.37 2.12 10.01
CA LYS A 281 -8.36 3.43 10.65
C LYS A 281 -7.00 4.08 10.42
N LYS A 282 -6.87 4.87 9.35
CA LYS A 282 -6.04 6.06 9.46
C LYS A 282 -6.54 6.82 10.70
N LYS A 283 -5.66 7.36 11.55
CA LYS A 283 -6.11 8.26 12.62
C LYS A 283 -7.06 9.29 11.97
N TYR A 284 -8.16 9.67 12.63
CA TYR A 284 -9.18 10.57 12.04
C TYR A 284 -8.61 11.86 11.40
N GLU A 285 -7.36 12.20 11.73
CA GLU A 285 -6.55 13.29 11.16
C GLU A 285 -6.09 13.06 9.69
N GLU A 286 -6.15 11.84 9.15
CA GLU A 286 -5.67 11.49 7.78
C GLU A 286 -6.75 10.83 6.89
N TYR A 287 -8.04 10.88 7.28
CA TYR A 287 -9.12 10.40 6.41
C TYR A 287 -9.34 11.40 5.26
N GLU A 288 -8.96 11.00 4.04
CA GLU A 288 -9.27 11.73 2.82
C GLU A 288 -10.70 11.40 2.40
N LEU A 289 -11.58 12.40 2.38
CA LEU A 289 -12.96 12.26 1.94
C LEU A 289 -12.98 11.86 0.46
N ARG A 290 -13.78 10.86 0.10
CA ARG A 290 -14.02 10.55 -1.31
C ARG A 290 -14.94 11.62 -1.91
N GLY A 291 -14.75 11.94 -3.20
CA GLY A 291 -15.47 13.03 -3.86
C GLY A 291 -17.01 12.91 -3.83
N ASP A 292 -17.53 11.69 -3.76
CA ASP A 292 -18.96 11.40 -3.58
C ASP A 292 -19.46 11.71 -2.15
N GLU A 293 -18.65 11.43 -1.13
CA GLU A 293 -18.93 11.77 0.27
C GLU A 293 -18.91 13.29 0.48
N GLU A 294 -17.97 14.00 -0.14
CA GLU A 294 -17.90 15.46 -0.06
C GLU A 294 -19.14 16.14 -0.65
N GLU A 295 -19.66 15.64 -1.78
CA GLU A 295 -20.87 16.19 -2.39
C GLU A 295 -22.09 15.95 -1.49
N GLN A 296 -22.18 14.80 -0.83
CA GLN A 296 -23.24 14.52 0.14
C GLN A 296 -23.15 15.44 1.36
N ILE A 297 -21.94 15.69 1.88
CA ILE A 297 -21.72 16.62 3.00
C ILE A 297 -22.13 18.04 2.61
N LYS A 298 -21.79 18.50 1.40
CA LYS A 298 -22.19 19.83 0.90
C LYS A 298 -23.71 19.96 0.78
N ARG A 299 -24.39 18.95 0.22
CA ARG A 299 -25.86 18.92 0.15
C ARG A 299 -26.50 18.94 1.54
N LEU A 300 -25.94 18.20 2.50
CA LEU A 300 -26.40 18.23 3.88
C LEU A 300 -26.12 19.58 4.54
N ALA A 301 -25.03 20.25 4.20
CA ALA A 301 -24.70 21.58 4.70
C ALA A 301 -25.69 22.66 4.24
N GLU A 302 -26.21 22.53 3.03
CA GLU A 302 -27.20 23.46 2.44
C GLU A 302 -28.59 23.36 3.08
N ASP A 303 -28.96 22.20 3.63
CA ASP A 303 -30.29 21.95 4.24
C ASP A 303 -30.55 22.76 5.53
N GLY A 304 -29.52 23.36 6.15
CA GLY A 304 -29.64 24.29 7.29
C GLY A 304 -30.04 23.69 8.66
N ASP A 305 -30.80 22.59 8.68
CA ASP A 305 -31.29 21.91 9.89
C ASP A 305 -30.53 20.60 10.19
N ILE A 306 -29.19 20.65 10.12
CA ILE A 306 -28.34 19.45 10.23
C ILE A 306 -28.39 18.88 11.64
N TYR A 307 -28.36 19.76 12.65
CA TYR A 307 -28.25 19.37 14.04
C TYR A 307 -29.45 18.54 14.51
N ASP A 308 -30.68 19.00 14.20
CA ASP A 308 -31.88 18.27 14.60
C ASP A 308 -32.12 17.05 13.71
N LYS A 309 -31.70 17.08 12.44
CA LYS A 309 -31.77 15.93 11.53
C LYS A 309 -30.85 14.78 11.97
N LEU A 310 -29.62 15.10 12.41
CA LEU A 310 -28.68 14.14 12.98
C LEU A 310 -29.14 13.64 14.36
N ALA A 311 -29.71 14.51 15.19
CA ALA A 311 -30.26 14.09 16.47
C ALA A 311 -31.47 13.16 16.29
N ARG A 312 -32.34 13.41 15.31
CA ARG A 312 -33.48 12.54 14.97
C ARG A 312 -33.06 11.22 14.32
N SER A 313 -31.96 11.21 13.56
CA SER A 313 -31.39 9.97 13.02
C SER A 313 -30.71 9.11 14.08
N LEU A 314 -30.36 9.67 15.23
CA LEU A 314 -29.85 8.92 16.38
C LEU A 314 -31.01 8.19 17.09
N ALA A 315 -31.01 6.85 17.01
CA ALA A 315 -32.06 5.99 17.56
C ALA A 315 -33.48 6.40 17.11
N PRO A 316 -33.81 6.32 15.81
CA PRO A 316 -35.09 6.79 15.26
C PRO A 316 -36.29 5.98 15.77
N GLU A 317 -36.03 4.77 16.28
CA GLU A 317 -37.02 3.86 16.87
C GLU A 317 -37.57 4.39 18.21
N ILE A 318 -36.86 5.29 18.89
CA ILE A 318 -37.30 5.89 20.15
C ILE A 318 -37.97 7.23 19.83
N PHE A 319 -39.26 7.34 20.13
CA PHE A 319 -40.01 8.59 19.98
C PHE A 319 -39.74 9.53 21.16
N GLY A 320 -39.47 10.81 20.87
CA GLY A 320 -39.19 11.85 21.87
C GLY A 320 -37.73 11.93 22.32
N HIS A 321 -37.49 12.58 23.47
CA HIS A 321 -36.17 12.78 24.08
C HIS A 321 -35.12 13.42 23.16
N GLU A 322 -35.52 14.44 22.39
CA GLU A 322 -34.61 15.11 21.44
C GLU A 322 -33.38 15.72 22.14
N ASP A 323 -33.54 16.28 23.33
CA ASP A 323 -32.42 16.87 24.07
C ASP A 323 -31.36 15.83 24.47
N ILE A 324 -31.79 14.62 24.84
CA ILE A 324 -30.89 13.51 25.18
C ILE A 324 -30.16 13.03 23.92
N LYS A 325 -30.86 12.91 22.79
CA LYS A 325 -30.27 12.52 21.51
C LYS A 325 -29.27 13.55 21.00
N LYS A 326 -29.59 14.84 21.11
CA LYS A 326 -28.68 15.96 20.80
C LYS A 326 -27.41 15.89 21.65
N ALA A 327 -27.54 15.55 22.93
CA ALA A 327 -26.40 15.48 23.81
C ALA A 327 -25.53 14.22 23.58
N LEU A 328 -26.14 13.09 23.24
CA LEU A 328 -25.42 11.90 22.76
C LEU A 328 -24.69 12.16 21.44
N LEU A 329 -25.30 12.93 20.54
CA LEU A 329 -24.65 13.37 19.29
C LEU A 329 -23.39 14.20 19.60
N LEU A 330 -23.46 15.16 20.53
CA LEU A 330 -22.29 15.93 20.97
C LEU A 330 -21.22 15.06 21.62
N LEU A 331 -21.62 14.00 22.33
CA LEU A 331 -20.69 13.03 22.91
C LEU A 331 -19.96 12.21 21.83
N LEU A 332 -20.65 11.81 20.76
CA LEU A 332 -20.08 11.06 19.64
C LEU A 332 -19.12 11.91 18.80
N VAL A 333 -19.43 13.19 18.58
CA VAL A 333 -18.55 14.13 17.89
C VAL A 333 -17.32 14.47 18.76
N GLY A 334 -17.50 14.48 20.08
CA GLY A 334 -16.45 14.83 21.04
C GLY A 334 -16.09 16.31 21.00
N ALA A 335 -15.15 16.69 21.86
CA ALA A 335 -14.60 18.05 21.88
C ALA A 335 -13.17 18.05 21.30
N PRO A 336 -12.79 19.10 20.55
CA PRO A 336 -11.45 19.19 20.01
C PRO A 336 -10.40 19.19 21.12
N HIS A 337 -9.29 18.47 20.89
CA HIS A 337 -8.16 18.47 21.80
C HIS A 337 -7.57 19.88 21.90
N ARG A 338 -7.51 20.43 23.12
CA ARG A 338 -6.88 21.73 23.36
C ARG A 338 -5.53 21.53 24.04
N GLN A 339 -4.48 21.97 23.37
CA GLN A 339 -3.16 22.11 23.97
C GLN A 339 -3.07 23.47 24.65
N LEU A 340 -2.77 23.47 25.94
CA LEU A 340 -2.47 24.70 26.69
C LEU A 340 -1.07 25.19 26.30
N LYS A 341 -0.80 26.48 26.52
CA LYS A 341 0.52 27.10 26.21
C LYS A 341 1.68 26.46 26.98
N ASP A 342 1.40 25.72 28.06
CA ASP A 342 2.37 24.98 28.87
C ASP A 342 2.60 23.53 28.41
N GLY A 343 2.08 23.11 27.24
CA GLY A 343 2.28 21.75 26.70
C GLY A 343 1.41 20.66 27.34
N MET A 344 0.61 20.98 28.36
CA MET A 344 -0.40 20.07 28.88
C MET A 344 -1.55 19.88 27.87
N LYS A 345 -1.80 18.62 27.51
CA LYS A 345 -2.93 18.20 26.68
C LYS A 345 -4.16 18.02 27.57
N VAL A 346 -5.21 18.82 27.34
CA VAL A 346 -6.49 18.63 28.03
C VAL A 346 -7.36 17.70 27.21
N ILE A 347 -7.76 16.58 27.82
CA ILE A 347 -8.76 15.67 27.26
C ILE A 347 -10.12 16.10 27.80
N ASN A 348 -10.94 16.71 26.95
CA ASN A 348 -12.27 17.17 27.32
C ASN A 348 -13.26 16.00 27.22
N PHE A 349 -13.67 15.44 28.36
CA PHE A 349 -14.80 14.53 28.45
C PHE A 349 -16.06 15.31 28.80
N ILE A 350 -17.13 15.15 28.01
CA ILE A 350 -18.44 15.70 28.33
C ILE A 350 -19.07 14.77 29.38
N LEU A 351 -18.99 15.17 30.65
CA LEU A 351 -19.65 14.47 31.76
C LEU A 351 -21.11 14.93 31.86
N PHE A 352 -22.04 13.97 31.69
CA PHE A 352 -23.44 14.18 32.01
C PHE A 352 -23.64 14.04 33.52
N GLU A 353 -23.70 15.15 34.25
CA GLU A 353 -24.27 15.14 35.60
C GLU A 353 -25.80 15.18 35.51
N ALA A 354 -26.43 14.02 35.75
CA ALA A 354 -27.88 13.84 35.78
C ALA A 354 -28.54 14.44 37.04
N HIS A 355 -28.23 15.70 37.39
CA HIS A 355 -28.74 16.35 38.61
C HIS A 355 -29.91 17.33 38.40
N MET A 356 -30.47 17.45 37.19
CA MET A 356 -31.52 18.45 36.87
C MET A 356 -32.92 17.86 36.62
N PHE A 357 -33.27 16.72 37.22
CA PHE A 357 -34.64 16.14 37.15
C PHE A 357 -35.37 16.03 38.50
N ASN A 358 -34.98 16.83 39.50
CA ASN A 358 -35.79 17.03 40.72
C ASN A 358 -35.95 18.53 40.99
N GLY A 359 -36.96 19.13 40.38
CA GLY A 359 -37.39 20.51 40.64
C GLY A 359 -38.76 20.74 40.01
N ALA A 360 -39.73 21.07 40.86
CA ALA A 360 -41.17 21.21 40.62
C ALA A 360 -41.57 22.16 39.49
#